data_AF-A0AA43IB95-F1
#
_entry.id   AF-A0AA43IB95-F1
#
_cell.length_a   1.000
_cell.length_b   1.000
_cell.length_c   1.000
_cell.angle_alpha   90.00
_cell.angle_beta   90.00
_cell.angle_gamma   90.00
#
_symmetry.space_group_name_H-M   'P 1'
#
loop_
_entity.id
_entity.type
_entity.pdbx_description
1 polymer ?
#
loop_
_entity_poly.entity_id
_entity_poly.type
_entity_poly.pdbx_seq_one_letter_code
_entity_poly.pdbx_strand_id
1 'polypeptide(L)'
;MNKKVTTALILVLSVMLVITGCGNSNSNSNSSNGNGNKNTSKNTSKINETKETEAVSGASKASYTPYDQLKDKYDIIIIGAGGAGMSAALEARAKGMNPVIFEKMPVAGGNTTKSSSGMNASETKFQKEQGIEDSNDLFYEESLKGGHDTNDKEMLHFFVDHSASAINWLDSKKNGC
;
A
#
# COMPACT_ATOMS: atom_id res chain seq x y z
N MET A 1 35.48 6.68 -37.13
CA MET A 1 34.02 6.89 -37.32
C MET A 1 33.65 8.26 -36.78
N ASN A 2 33.11 9.14 -37.63
CA ASN A 2 32.81 10.52 -37.27
C ASN A 2 31.59 10.57 -36.33
N LYS A 3 31.72 11.30 -35.21
CA LYS A 3 30.74 11.38 -34.11
C LYS A 3 29.29 11.68 -34.54
N LYS A 4 29.10 12.31 -35.71
CA LYS A 4 27.78 12.59 -36.30
C LYS A 4 27.05 11.34 -36.83
N VAL A 5 27.79 10.30 -37.21
CA VAL A 5 27.21 9.04 -37.74
C VAL A 5 26.68 8.17 -36.60
N THR A 6 27.31 8.19 -35.42
CA THR A 6 26.84 7.45 -34.23
C THR A 6 25.56 8.03 -33.64
N THR A 7 25.37 9.35 -33.69
CA THR A 7 24.15 9.98 -33.15
C THR A 7 22.93 9.74 -34.03
N ALA A 8 23.11 9.66 -35.35
CA ALA A 8 22.02 9.35 -36.29
C ALA A 8 21.53 7.90 -36.20
N LEU A 9 22.42 6.96 -35.86
CA LEU A 9 22.08 5.54 -35.77
C LEU A 9 21.24 5.19 -34.53
N ILE A 10 21.44 5.93 -33.43
CA ILE A 10 20.72 5.71 -32.16
C ILE A 10 19.28 6.23 -32.25
N LEU A 11 19.03 7.28 -33.04
CA LEU A 11 17.72 7.91 -33.16
C LEU A 11 16.76 7.16 -34.10
N VAL A 12 17.30 6.35 -35.02
CA VAL A 12 16.50 5.51 -35.94
C VAL A 12 16.09 4.18 -35.28
N LEU A 13 16.84 3.71 -34.28
CA LEU A 13 16.57 2.43 -33.62
C LEU A 13 15.40 2.49 -32.60
N SER A 14 15.02 3.69 -32.15
CA SER A 14 13.92 3.90 -31.18
C SER A 14 12.52 3.95 -31.80
N VAL A 15 12.37 3.89 -33.12
CA VAL A 15 11.07 4.06 -33.81
C VAL A 15 10.47 2.71 -34.27
N MET A 16 11.15 1.58 -34.07
CA MET A 16 10.76 0.26 -34.60
C MET A 16 10.21 -0.74 -33.56
N LEU A 17 9.71 -0.28 -32.40
CA LEU A 17 9.21 -1.18 -31.33
C LEU A 17 7.74 -0.98 -30.94
N VAL A 18 6.96 -0.31 -31.77
CA VAL A 18 5.50 -0.23 -31.60
C VAL A 18 4.86 -0.91 -32.80
N ILE A 19 3.88 -1.79 -32.53
CA ILE A 19 3.13 -2.65 -33.45
C ILE A 19 3.62 -4.12 -33.43
N THR A 20 3.14 -4.87 -32.43
CA THR A 20 2.68 -6.27 -32.57
C THR A 20 1.88 -6.62 -31.32
N GLY A 21 0.60 -6.98 -31.45
CA GLY A 21 -0.14 -7.56 -30.32
C GLY A 21 -1.66 -7.50 -30.27
N CYS A 22 -2.41 -7.47 -31.39
CA CYS A 22 -3.83 -7.86 -31.38
C CYS A 22 -3.98 -9.23 -32.02
N GLY A 23 -4.05 -10.28 -31.20
CA GLY A 23 -4.36 -11.64 -31.62
C GLY A 23 -5.85 -11.95 -31.43
N ASN A 24 -6.58 -12.03 -32.54
CA ASN A 24 -7.94 -12.53 -32.65
C ASN A 24 -7.93 -14.06 -32.68
N SER A 25 -8.78 -14.73 -31.88
CA SER A 25 -9.22 -16.10 -32.17
C SER A 25 -10.59 -16.36 -31.59
N ASN A 26 -11.34 -17.07 -32.43
CA ASN A 26 -12.77 -17.14 -32.53
C ASN A 26 -13.33 -18.31 -31.73
N SER A 27 -14.56 -18.11 -31.25
CA SER A 27 -15.62 -19.06 -30.89
C SER A 27 -15.38 -20.56 -31.16
N ASN A 28 -15.65 -21.41 -30.17
CA ASN A 28 -16.57 -22.53 -30.40
C ASN A 28 -17.27 -23.01 -29.11
N SER A 29 -18.50 -23.47 -29.33
CA SER A 29 -19.57 -23.77 -28.38
C SER A 29 -19.73 -25.28 -28.13
N ASN A 30 -20.69 -25.58 -27.22
CA ASN A 30 -21.35 -26.86 -26.88
C ASN A 30 -20.64 -27.78 -25.87
N SER A 31 -21.32 -28.49 -24.98
CA SER A 31 -22.72 -28.53 -24.49
C SER A 31 -22.78 -29.61 -23.39
N SER A 32 -23.80 -29.54 -22.53
CA SER A 32 -24.42 -30.65 -21.78
C SER A 32 -23.77 -31.12 -20.46
N ASN A 33 -24.44 -30.89 -19.33
CA ASN A 33 -25.30 -31.92 -18.71
C ASN A 33 -26.25 -31.28 -17.68
N GLY A 34 -27.52 -31.72 -17.66
CA GLY A 34 -28.56 -31.20 -16.77
C GLY A 34 -28.82 -32.09 -15.55
N ASN A 35 -29.42 -31.53 -14.49
CA ASN A 35 -30.69 -32.01 -13.91
C ASN A 35 -31.23 -30.98 -12.90
N GLY A 36 -32.53 -30.73 -12.94
CA GLY A 36 -33.18 -29.65 -12.17
C GLY A 36 -33.80 -30.07 -10.85
N ASN A 37 -34.14 -29.09 -10.00
CA ASN A 37 -35.48 -29.00 -9.41
C ASN A 37 -35.82 -27.56 -9.00
N LYS A 38 -37.09 -27.19 -9.24
CA LYS A 38 -37.73 -25.89 -9.02
C LYS A 38 -38.01 -25.63 -7.54
N ASN A 39 -37.89 -24.37 -7.10
CA ASN A 39 -39.05 -23.63 -6.60
C ASN A 39 -38.83 -22.11 -6.60
N THR A 40 -39.86 -21.44 -7.08
CA THR A 40 -39.95 -20.03 -7.48
C THR A 40 -40.33 -19.16 -6.28
N SER A 41 -39.68 -18.00 -6.09
CA SER A 41 -40.41 -16.75 -5.87
C SER A 41 -39.55 -15.54 -6.23
N LYS A 42 -40.09 -14.74 -7.14
CA LYS A 42 -39.59 -13.45 -7.64
C LYS A 42 -39.45 -12.45 -6.48
N ASN A 43 -38.30 -11.78 -6.39
CA ASN A 43 -38.36 -10.32 -6.39
C ASN A 43 -37.15 -9.73 -7.11
N THR A 44 -37.45 -8.79 -8.01
CA THR A 44 -36.57 -8.31 -9.07
C THR A 44 -36.07 -6.94 -8.68
N SER A 45 -34.76 -6.72 -8.62
CA SER A 45 -34.17 -5.38 -8.72
C SER A 45 -32.75 -5.49 -9.26
N LYS A 46 -32.53 -4.77 -10.35
CA LYS A 46 -31.45 -4.89 -11.32
C LYS A 46 -30.09 -4.51 -10.73
N ILE A 47 -29.10 -5.35 -11.03
CA ILE A 47 -27.67 -5.03 -10.90
C ILE A 47 -27.27 -4.30 -12.17
N ASN A 48 -26.82 -3.05 -12.06
CA ASN A 48 -26.11 -2.37 -13.13
C ASN A 48 -24.61 -2.49 -12.85
N GLU A 49 -23.93 -3.22 -13.73
CA GLU A 49 -22.47 -3.22 -13.85
C GLU A 49 -21.98 -1.84 -14.29
N THR A 50 -20.90 -1.37 -13.68
CA THR A 50 -20.07 -0.31 -14.27
C THR A 50 -18.64 -0.83 -14.24
N LYS A 51 -18.10 -1.07 -15.44
CA LYS A 51 -16.67 -1.32 -15.67
C LYS A 51 -15.89 -0.04 -15.38
N GLU A 52 -14.88 -0.13 -14.52
CA GLU A 52 -13.72 0.76 -14.56
C GLU A 52 -12.43 -0.04 -14.32
N THR A 53 -11.39 0.42 -14.99
CA THR A 53 -10.06 -0.15 -15.22
C THR A 53 -9.04 0.19 -14.13
N GLU A 54 -8.11 -0.75 -13.93
CA GLU A 54 -6.72 -0.62 -13.44
C GLU A 54 -6.39 -0.13 -12.00
N ALA A 55 -5.49 -0.91 -11.37
CA ALA A 55 -4.77 -0.73 -10.11
C ALA A 55 -5.61 -0.43 -8.86
N VAL A 56 -6.33 -1.44 -8.34
CA VAL A 56 -6.97 -1.32 -7.02
C VAL A 56 -5.93 -1.62 -5.94
N SER A 57 -5.35 -0.58 -5.35
CA SER A 57 -4.66 -0.69 -4.05
C SER A 57 -5.70 -1.21 -3.05
N GLY A 58 -5.55 -2.47 -2.66
CA GLY A 58 -6.56 -3.23 -1.94
C GLY A 58 -6.75 -2.76 -0.51
N ALA A 59 -7.39 -1.61 -0.32
CA ALA A 59 -8.12 -1.33 0.90
C ALA A 59 -9.36 -2.22 0.88
N SER A 60 -9.23 -3.46 1.35
CA SER A 60 -10.35 -4.39 1.44
C SER A 60 -11.46 -3.76 2.26
N LYS A 61 -12.70 -3.83 1.79
CA LYS A 61 -13.89 -3.42 2.55
C LYS A 61 -13.90 -4.19 3.87
N ALA A 62 -13.45 -3.55 4.95
CA ALA A 62 -13.41 -4.17 6.26
C ALA A 62 -14.85 -4.35 6.76
N SER A 63 -15.17 -5.55 7.24
CA SER A 63 -16.36 -5.76 8.06
C SER A 63 -16.05 -5.16 9.43
N TYR A 64 -16.55 -3.97 9.71
CA TYR A 64 -16.40 -3.34 11.03
C TYR A 64 -17.23 -4.07 12.08
N THR A 65 -16.75 -4.05 13.33
CA THR A 65 -17.52 -4.51 14.49
C THR A 65 -18.78 -3.64 14.62
N PRO A 66 -19.99 -4.25 14.60
CA PRO A 66 -21.23 -3.53 14.87
C PRO A 66 -21.21 -2.83 16.24
N TYR A 67 -21.92 -1.71 16.36
CA TYR A 67 -21.93 -0.92 17.60
C TYR A 67 -22.41 -1.70 18.83
N ASP A 68 -23.37 -2.61 18.66
CA ASP A 68 -23.90 -3.49 19.70
C ASP A 68 -22.94 -4.60 20.15
N GLN A 69 -21.81 -4.76 19.44
CA GLN A 69 -20.74 -5.69 19.80
C GLN A 69 -19.50 -5.00 20.39
N LEU A 70 -19.57 -3.67 20.59
CA LEU A 70 -18.50 -2.97 21.28
C LEU A 70 -18.50 -3.37 22.76
N LYS A 71 -17.29 -3.59 23.30
CA LYS A 71 -17.08 -3.76 24.74
C LYS A 71 -17.28 -2.44 25.46
N ASP A 72 -17.70 -2.51 26.72
CA ASP A 72 -17.82 -1.33 27.59
C ASP A 72 -16.47 -0.68 27.93
N LYS A 73 -15.37 -1.44 27.82
CA LYS A 73 -14.02 -1.00 28.20
C LYS A 73 -12.94 -1.53 27.26
N TYR A 74 -11.95 -0.69 27.04
CA TYR A 74 -10.72 -0.96 26.30
C TYR A 74 -9.55 -0.35 27.05
N ASP A 75 -8.35 -0.91 26.88
CA ASP A 75 -7.15 -0.36 27.51
C ASP A 75 -6.65 0.87 26.75
N ILE A 76 -6.85 0.89 25.42
CA ILE A 76 -6.44 1.98 24.53
C ILE A 76 -7.53 2.23 23.48
N ILE A 77 -7.88 3.49 23.26
CA ILE A 77 -8.75 3.94 22.17
C ILE A 77 -7.90 4.67 21.13
N ILE A 78 -7.97 4.23 19.89
CA ILE A 78 -7.21 4.77 18.76
C ILE A 78 -8.20 5.40 17.77
N ILE A 79 -7.94 6.65 17.38
CA ILE A 79 -8.79 7.38 16.45
C ILE A 79 -8.09 7.47 15.08
N GLY A 80 -8.68 6.86 14.07
CA GLY A 80 -8.18 6.77 12.70
C GLY A 80 -7.51 5.43 12.41
N ALA A 81 -7.92 4.76 11.34
CA ALA A 81 -7.34 3.51 10.84
C ALA A 81 -6.34 3.74 9.70
N GLY A 82 -5.57 4.83 9.77
CA GLY A 82 -4.41 5.05 8.91
C GLY A 82 -3.18 4.25 9.36
N GLY A 83 -2.05 4.40 8.66
CA GLY A 83 -0.81 3.69 9.00
C GLY A 83 -0.37 3.87 10.45
N ALA A 84 -0.46 5.09 10.99
CA ALA A 84 -0.13 5.38 12.38
C ALA A 84 -1.06 4.66 13.38
N GLY A 85 -2.38 4.75 13.18
CA GLY A 85 -3.36 4.14 14.08
C GLY A 85 -3.32 2.61 14.06
N MET A 86 -3.16 2.00 12.88
CA MET A 86 -2.98 0.56 12.77
C MET A 86 -1.66 0.09 13.40
N SER A 87 -0.57 0.83 13.20
CA SER A 87 0.72 0.52 13.83
C SER A 87 0.64 0.60 15.35
N ALA A 88 -0.02 1.64 15.89
CA ALA A 88 -0.26 1.78 17.31
C ALA A 88 -1.10 0.63 17.87
N ALA A 89 -2.13 0.18 17.13
CA ALA A 89 -2.97 -0.94 17.54
C ALA A 89 -2.18 -2.25 17.58
N LEU A 90 -1.37 -2.52 16.56
CA LEU A 90 -0.52 -3.72 16.50
C LEU A 90 0.49 -3.75 17.66
N GLU A 91 1.13 -2.62 17.94
CA GLU A 91 2.06 -2.48 19.05
C GLU A 91 1.37 -2.66 20.40
N ALA A 92 0.18 -2.07 20.57
CA ALA A 92 -0.62 -2.25 21.78
C ALA A 92 -1.00 -3.72 22.00
N ARG A 93 -1.43 -4.42 20.94
CA ARG A 93 -1.71 -5.86 20.98
C ARG A 93 -0.48 -6.68 21.32
N ALA A 94 0.68 -6.35 20.78
CA ALA A 94 1.94 -7.03 21.09
C ALA A 94 2.32 -6.91 22.57
N LYS A 95 1.91 -5.82 23.23
CA LYS A 95 2.04 -5.59 24.67
C LYS A 95 0.93 -6.21 25.53
N GLY A 96 0.06 -7.03 24.93
CA GLY A 96 -1.03 -7.73 25.64
C GLY A 96 -2.23 -6.85 25.99
N MET A 97 -2.29 -5.62 25.49
CA MET A 97 -3.43 -4.72 25.72
C MET A 97 -4.58 -5.04 24.76
N ASN A 98 -5.78 -4.57 25.11
CA ASN A 98 -7.00 -4.65 24.31
C ASN A 98 -7.35 -3.27 23.70
N PRO A 99 -6.74 -2.89 22.55
CA PRO A 99 -7.06 -1.67 21.83
C PRO A 99 -8.35 -1.78 21.00
N VAL A 100 -9.00 -0.64 20.78
CA VAL A 100 -10.04 -0.44 19.76
C VAL A 100 -9.65 0.69 18.81
N ILE A 101 -9.93 0.54 17.53
CA ILE A 101 -9.73 1.59 16.51
C ILE A 101 -11.09 2.09 16.04
N PHE A 102 -11.29 3.40 16.05
CA PHE A 102 -12.44 4.05 15.42
C PHE A 102 -12.01 4.74 14.12
N GLU A 103 -12.62 4.35 13.02
CA GLU A 103 -12.45 4.99 11.70
C GLU A 103 -13.78 5.57 11.24
N LYS A 104 -13.75 6.82 10.80
CA LYS A 104 -14.95 7.52 10.32
C LYS A 104 -15.35 7.05 8.92
N MET A 105 -14.38 6.67 8.11
CA MET A 105 -14.58 6.32 6.71
C MET A 105 -15.03 4.85 6.56
N PRO A 106 -15.81 4.53 5.50
CA PRO A 106 -16.25 3.16 5.23
C PRO A 106 -15.11 2.17 4.95
N VAL A 107 -13.88 2.65 4.77
CA VAL A 107 -12.69 1.84 4.48
C VAL A 107 -11.50 2.39 5.27
N ALA A 108 -10.69 1.48 5.83
CA ALA A 108 -9.47 1.82 6.54
C ALA A 108 -8.36 2.32 5.60
N GLY A 109 -7.38 3.01 6.18
CA GLY A 109 -6.11 3.35 5.53
C GLY A 109 -5.87 4.84 5.30
N GLY A 110 -6.91 5.68 5.22
CA GLY A 110 -6.77 7.14 5.12
C GLY A 110 -5.87 7.58 3.95
N ASN A 111 -4.99 8.56 4.16
CA ASN A 111 -4.01 8.97 3.14
C ASN A 111 -2.87 7.97 2.97
N THR A 112 -2.63 7.06 3.93
CA THR A 112 -1.59 6.03 3.83
C THR A 112 -1.81 5.12 2.62
N THR A 113 -3.06 4.85 2.23
CA THR A 113 -3.37 4.03 1.03
C THR A 113 -3.05 4.71 -0.29
N LYS A 114 -2.84 6.03 -0.28
CA LYS A 114 -2.46 6.83 -1.45
C LYS A 114 -0.94 6.99 -1.58
N SER A 115 -0.17 6.55 -0.58
CA SER A 115 1.29 6.61 -0.61
C SER A 115 1.84 5.57 -1.60
N SER A 116 2.79 5.97 -2.45
CA SER A 116 3.37 5.10 -3.49
C SER A 116 4.90 5.08 -3.52
N SER A 117 5.56 6.21 -3.25
CA SER A 117 7.01 6.36 -3.50
C SER A 117 7.93 5.66 -2.49
N GLY A 118 7.43 5.33 -1.29
CA GLY A 118 8.20 4.65 -0.25
C GLY A 118 8.17 5.34 1.10
N MET A 119 8.97 4.81 2.03
CA MET A 119 9.18 5.33 3.38
C MET A 119 10.67 5.63 3.57
N ASN A 120 11.01 6.86 3.93
CA ASN A 120 12.40 7.27 4.14
C ASN A 120 12.97 6.57 5.39
N ALA A 121 14.20 6.08 5.27
CA ALA A 121 15.01 5.57 6.36
C ALA A 121 16.47 5.55 5.93
N SER A 122 17.36 5.73 6.90
CA SER A 122 18.81 5.63 6.76
C SER A 122 19.33 4.37 7.45
N GLU A 123 20.54 3.94 7.10
CA GLU A 123 21.24 2.81 7.72
C GLU A 123 20.44 1.48 7.72
N THR A 124 19.57 1.29 6.73
CA THR A 124 18.74 0.10 6.63
C THR A 124 19.54 -1.12 6.15
N LYS A 125 19.09 -2.33 6.54
CA LYS A 125 19.66 -3.58 6.01
C LYS A 125 19.56 -3.68 4.48
N PHE A 126 18.53 -3.08 3.89
CA PHE A 126 18.29 -3.09 2.45
C PHE A 126 19.24 -2.15 1.70
N GLN A 127 19.52 -0.96 2.23
CA GLN A 127 20.57 -0.08 1.70
C GLN A 127 21.93 -0.78 1.73
N LYS A 128 22.26 -1.43 2.85
CA LYS A 128 23.50 -2.19 2.98
C LYS A 128 23.62 -3.33 1.96
N GLU A 129 22.55 -4.11 1.75
CA GLU A 129 22.51 -5.18 0.73
C GLU A 129 22.70 -4.65 -0.69
N GLN A 130 22.28 -3.41 -0.95
CA GLN A 130 22.43 -2.73 -2.24
C GLN A 130 23.75 -1.94 -2.37
N GLY A 131 24.60 -1.94 -1.33
CA GLY A 131 25.84 -1.16 -1.30
C GLY A 131 25.61 0.35 -1.28
N ILE A 132 24.46 0.80 -0.79
CA ILE A 132 24.13 2.23 -0.60
C ILE A 132 24.68 2.66 0.77
N GLU A 133 25.57 3.63 0.76
CA GLU A 133 26.07 4.29 1.97
C GLU A 133 25.15 5.48 2.32
N ASP A 134 24.62 5.46 3.53
CA ASP A 134 23.74 6.49 4.09
C ASP A 134 23.95 6.55 5.61
N SER A 135 23.58 7.66 6.26
CA SER A 135 23.73 7.83 7.70
C SER A 135 22.56 8.59 8.32
N ASN A 136 22.33 8.36 9.61
CA ASN A 136 21.34 9.12 10.36
C ASN A 136 21.65 10.63 10.37
N ASP A 137 22.93 11.00 10.50
CA ASP A 137 23.34 12.41 10.47
C ASP A 137 22.96 13.08 9.14
N LEU A 138 23.23 12.42 8.01
CA LEU A 138 22.87 12.94 6.69
C LEU A 138 21.34 13.08 6.55
N PHE A 139 20.59 12.04 6.95
CA PHE A 139 19.14 12.07 6.89
C PHE A 139 18.54 13.18 7.78
N TYR A 140 19.10 13.39 8.97
CA TYR A 140 18.70 14.46 9.88
C TYR A 140 18.96 15.85 9.25
N GLU A 141 20.17 16.10 8.74
CA GLU A 141 20.54 17.38 8.15
C GLU A 141 19.67 17.72 6.93
N GLU A 142 19.44 16.75 6.04
CA GLU A 142 18.58 16.93 4.87
C GLU A 142 17.13 17.18 5.25
N SER A 143 16.62 16.47 6.26
CA SER A 143 15.25 16.63 6.75
C SER A 143 15.04 17.98 7.43
N LEU A 144 15.99 18.41 8.26
CA LEU A 144 15.94 19.71 8.94
C LEU A 144 15.99 20.86 7.93
N LYS A 145 16.90 20.75 6.95
CA LYS A 145 17.00 21.71 5.85
C LYS A 145 15.72 21.74 5.01
N GLY A 146 15.15 20.57 4.70
CA GLY A 146 13.89 20.46 3.97
C GLY A 146 12.69 21.04 4.72
N GLY A 147 12.71 20.97 6.05
CA GLY A 147 11.74 21.63 6.93
C GLY A 147 12.05 23.10 7.25
N HIS A 148 13.04 23.70 6.58
CA HIS A 148 13.48 25.08 6.77
C HIS A 148 13.80 25.40 8.24
N ASP A 149 14.45 24.46 8.94
CA ASP A 149 14.83 24.57 10.36
C ASP A 149 13.64 24.76 11.33
N THR A 150 12.40 24.47 10.89
CA THR A 150 11.19 24.61 11.71
C THR A 150 10.78 23.33 12.45
N ASN A 151 11.47 22.22 12.18
CA ASN A 151 11.23 20.95 12.86
C ASN A 151 11.52 21.08 14.36
N ASP A 152 10.72 20.38 15.18
CA ASP A 152 11.15 20.03 16.53
C ASP A 152 12.36 19.09 16.41
N LYS A 153 13.51 19.51 16.92
CA LYS A 153 14.79 18.82 16.75
C LYS A 153 14.83 17.48 17.50
N GLU A 154 14.23 17.41 18.68
CA GLU A 154 14.17 16.17 19.46
C GLU A 154 13.27 15.14 18.76
N MET A 155 12.13 15.60 18.23
CA MET A 155 11.25 14.75 17.43
C MET A 155 11.91 14.30 16.13
N LEU A 156 12.68 15.17 15.48
CA LEU A 156 13.38 14.83 14.24
C LEU A 156 14.49 13.80 14.50
N HIS A 157 15.26 13.94 15.57
CA HIS A 157 16.20 12.90 16.00
C HIS A 157 15.49 11.57 16.25
N PHE A 158 14.40 11.58 17.01
CA PHE A 158 13.62 10.36 17.24
C PHE A 158 13.15 9.71 15.91
N PHE A 159 12.64 10.51 14.98
CA PHE A 159 12.19 10.03 13.67
C PHE A 159 13.31 9.37 12.86
N VAL A 160 14.48 10.00 12.80
CA VAL A 160 15.65 9.50 12.06
C VAL A 160 16.22 8.25 12.73
N ASP A 161 16.48 8.32 14.04
CA ASP A 161 17.14 7.25 14.80
C ASP A 161 16.37 5.94 14.80
N HIS A 162 15.04 6.02 14.69
CA HIS A 162 14.17 4.84 14.69
C HIS A 162 13.79 4.38 13.27
N SER A 163 14.20 5.09 12.22
CA SER A 163 13.74 4.83 10.84
C SER A 163 14.10 3.42 10.34
N ALA A 164 15.35 2.97 10.53
CA ALA A 164 15.78 1.61 10.19
C ALA A 164 15.01 0.54 10.98
N SER A 165 14.77 0.80 12.27
CA SER A 165 14.03 -0.13 13.13
C SER A 165 12.57 -0.27 12.69
N ALA A 166 11.95 0.80 12.22
CA ALA A 166 10.59 0.79 11.69
C ALA A 166 10.50 -0.02 10.38
N ILE A 167 11.47 0.12 9.48
CA ILE A 167 11.58 -0.69 8.26
C ILE A 167 11.73 -2.18 8.62
N ASN A 168 12.60 -2.51 9.58
CA ASN A 168 12.77 -3.89 10.04
C ASN A 168 11.49 -4.46 10.69
N TRP A 169 10.78 -3.64 11.46
CA TRP A 169 9.51 -4.04 12.07
C TRP A 169 8.48 -4.36 10.99
N LEU A 170 8.29 -3.51 9.98
CA LEU A 170 7.38 -3.76 8.87
C LEU A 170 7.74 -5.02 8.09
N ASP A 171 9.03 -5.23 7.83
CA ASP A 171 9.50 -6.42 7.13
C ASP A 171 9.24 -7.71 7.92
N SER A 172 9.41 -7.67 9.25
CA SER A 172 9.12 -8.83 10.12
C SER A 172 7.65 -9.28 10.07
N LYS A 173 6.72 -8.38 9.75
CA LYS A 173 5.28 -8.68 9.68
C LYS A 173 4.87 -9.33 8.37
N LYS A 174 5.66 -9.24 7.29
CA LYS A 174 5.36 -9.88 6.00
C LYS A 174 5.27 -11.41 6.10
N ASN A 175 5.98 -12.02 7.05
CA ASN A 175 6.01 -13.47 7.22
C ASN A 175 4.95 -14.00 8.20
N GLY A 176 4.09 -13.13 8.72
CA GLY A 176 3.07 -13.46 9.74
C GLY A 176 1.62 -13.22 9.30
N CYS A 177 1.38 -12.92 8.02
CA CYS A 177 0.07 -12.77 7.40
C CYS A 177 -0.08 -13.78 6.26
#